data_AF-A0A7Z8VRY4-F1
#
_entry.id   AF-A0A7Z8VRY4-F1
#
_cell.length_a   1.000
_cell.length_b   1.000
_cell.length_c   1.000
_cell.angle_alpha   90.00
_cell.angle_beta   90.00
_cell.angle_gamma   90.00
#
_symmetry.space_group_name_H-M   'P 1'
#
loop_
_entity.id
_entity.type
_entity.pdbx_description
1 polymer ?
#
loop_
_entity_poly.entity_id
_entity_poly.type
_entity_poly.pdbx_seq_one_letter_code
_entity_poly.pdbx_strand_id
1 'polypeptide(L)' 'MINLLMGLTKMKVTTFYWVSQVGMFAGTVVYVNAGTQLGKIKSLAGILSPTVLGPFILLGLFPLVAKKTVSTVRNKENE' A
#
# COMPACT_ATOMS: atom_id res chain seq x y z
N MET A 1 7.25 -13.00 5.38
CA MET A 1 7.03 -13.51 6.75
C MET A 1 5.76 -12.99 7.45
N ILE A 2 5.20 -11.84 7.06
CA ILE A 2 3.99 -11.29 7.70
C ILE A 2 2.78 -12.25 7.67
N ASN A 3 2.56 -12.97 6.56
CA ASN A 3 1.43 -13.91 6.45
C ASN A 3 1.54 -15.10 7.41
N LEU A 4 2.75 -15.57 7.75
CA LEU A 4 2.91 -16.65 8.73
C LEU A 4 2.64 -16.16 10.15
N LEU A 5 3.09 -14.95 10.50
CA LEU A 5 2.88 -14.37 11.82
C LEU A 5 1.38 -14.19 12.13
N MET A 6 0.56 -13.96 11.12
CA MET A 6 -0.90 -13.87 11.26
C MET A 6 -1.53 -15.18 11.72
N GLY A 7 -0.91 -16.33 11.43
CA GLY A 7 -1.34 -17.64 11.92
C GLY A 7 -1.20 -17.82 13.44
N LEU A 8 -0.46 -16.93 14.11
CA LEU A 8 -0.33 -16.90 15.58
C LEU A 8 -1.44 -16.05 16.24
N THR A 9 -2.34 -15.44 15.46
CA THR A 9 -3.43 -14.59 15.96
C THR A 9 -4.77 -15.33 15.94
N LYS A 10 -5.74 -14.90 16.75
CA LYS A 10 -7.11 -15.46 16.77
C LYS A 10 -7.99 -15.00 15.58
N MET A 11 -7.39 -14.53 14.48
CA MET A 11 -8.14 -14.00 13.33
C MET A 11 -8.79 -15.15 12.54
N LYS A 12 -10.06 -14.96 12.14
CA LYS A 12 -10.75 -15.91 11.27
C LYS A 12 -10.04 -16.00 9.91
N VAL A 13 -9.89 -17.21 9.39
CA VAL A 13 -9.22 -17.46 8.09
C VAL A 13 -9.88 -16.69 6.95
N THR A 14 -11.21 -16.60 6.95
CA THR A 14 -11.97 -15.87 5.93
C THR A 14 -11.72 -14.36 5.97
N THR A 15 -11.64 -13.78 7.17
CA THR A 15 -11.28 -12.37 7.38
C THR A 15 -9.86 -12.11 6.92
N PHE A 16 -8.90 -12.95 7.33
CA PHE A 16 -7.51 -12.84 6.91
C PHE A 16 -7.40 -12.89 5.38
N TYR A 17 -8.03 -13.90 4.75
CA TYR A 17 -7.98 -14.09 3.31
C TYR A 17 -8.47 -12.86 2.54
N TRP A 18 -9.71 -12.43 2.75
CA TRP A 18 -10.29 -11.34 1.96
C TRP A 18 -9.64 -9.98 2.24
N VAL A 19 -9.31 -9.68 3.50
CA VAL A 19 -8.61 -8.43 3.83
C VAL A 19 -7.22 -8.42 3.20
N SER A 20 -6.49 -9.54 3.24
CA SER A 20 -5.18 -9.65 2.61
C SER A 20 -5.27 -9.55 1.08
N GLN A 21 -6.27 -10.15 0.42
CA GLN A 21 -6.42 -10.02 -1.03
C GLN A 21 -6.67 -8.57 -1.46
N VAL A 22 -7.58 -7.87 -0.78
CA VAL A 22 -7.88 -6.46 -1.08
C VAL A 22 -6.66 -5.58 -0.83
N GLY A 23 -5.99 -5.74 0.32
CA GLY A 23 -4.79 -4.99 0.65
C GLY A 23 -3.63 -5.28 -0.30
N MET A 24 -3.43 -6.54 -0.67
CA MET A 24 -2.38 -6.97 -1.59
C MET A 24 -2.65 -6.43 -3.00
N PHE A 25 -3.89 -6.48 -3.48
CA PHE A 25 -4.25 -5.92 -4.79
C PHE A 25 -3.93 -4.42 -4.86
N ALA A 26 -4.37 -3.64 -3.87
CA ALA A 26 -4.07 -2.21 -3.80
C ALA A 26 -2.55 -1.94 -3.72
N GLY A 27 -1.83 -2.71 -2.89
CA GLY A 27 -0.38 -2.63 -2.78
C GLY A 27 0.33 -2.97 -4.09
N THR A 28 -0.10 -4.01 -4.79
CA THR A 28 0.45 -4.42 -6.09
C THR A 28 0.24 -3.35 -7.14
N VAL A 29 -0.95 -2.73 -7.22
CA VAL A 29 -1.20 -1.63 -8.17
C VAL A 29 -0.24 -0.47 -7.91
N VAL A 30 -0.07 -0.05 -6.66
CA VAL A 30 0.86 1.04 -6.30
C VAL A 30 2.31 0.65 -6.60
N TYR A 31 2.71 -0.55 -6.22
CA TYR A 31 4.06 -1.06 -6.39
C TYR A 31 4.45 -1.20 -7.87
N VAL A 32 3.58 -1.80 -8.69
CA VAL A 32 3.82 -1.97 -10.14
C VAL A 32 3.86 -0.60 -10.82
N ASN A 33 2.94 0.32 -10.50
CA ASN A 33 2.98 1.67 -11.06
C ASN A 33 4.30 2.38 -10.74
N ALA A 34 4.78 2.29 -9.49
CA ALA A 34 6.08 2.84 -9.13
C ALA A 34 7.25 2.15 -9.84
N GLY A 35 7.23 0.81 -9.89
CA GLY A 35 8.23 0.01 -10.59
C GLY A 35 8.34 0.33 -12.08
N THR A 36 7.20 0.51 -12.78
CA THR A 36 7.19 0.90 -14.20
C THR A 36 7.76 2.29 -14.44
N GLN A 37 7.63 3.20 -13.47
CA GLN A 37 8.19 4.56 -13.55
C GLN A 37 9.69 4.56 -13.24
N LEU A 38 10.14 3.69 -12.32
CA LEU A 38 11.55 3.40 -12.09
C LEU A 38 12.24 2.76 -13.32
N GLY A 39 11.59 1.81 -13.99
CA GLY A 39 12.15 1.12 -15.17
C GLY A 39 12.31 2.02 -16.41
N LYS A 40 11.64 3.18 -16.44
CA LYS A 40 11.79 4.19 -17.50
C LYS A 40 13.00 5.11 -17.30
N ILE A 41 13.66 5.03 -16.13
CA ILE A 41 14.82 5.86 -15.81
C ILE A 41 16.05 5.33 -16.55
N LYS A 42 16.51 6.05 -17.57
CA LYS A 42 17.76 5.75 -18.29
C LYS A 42 18.99 6.50 -17.75
N SER A 43 18.83 7.41 -16.78
CA SER A 43 19.93 8.20 -16.18
C SER A 43 19.62 8.56 -14.72
N LEU A 44 20.64 8.54 -13.83
CA LEU A 44 20.51 8.87 -12.41
C LEU A 44 19.95 10.29 -12.16
N ALA A 45 20.20 11.25 -13.06
CA ALA A 45 19.61 12.59 -12.97
C ALA A 45 18.07 12.56 -13.12
N GLY A 46 17.53 11.53 -13.78
CA GLY A 46 16.09 11.31 -13.94
C GLY A 46 15.37 10.83 -12.69
N ILE A 47 16.10 10.36 -11.66
CA ILE A 47 15.53 9.93 -10.37
C ILE A 47 14.92 11.13 -9.63
N LEU A 48 15.52 12.31 -9.77
CA LEU A 48 15.00 13.58 -9.22
C LEU A 48 13.94 14.23 -10.12
N SER A 49 13.54 13.61 -11.23
CA SER A 49 12.50 14.18 -12.08
C SER A 49 11.11 14.07 -11.40
N PRO A 50 10.21 15.05 -11.62
CA PRO A 50 8.84 15.01 -11.08
C PRO A 50 8.08 13.73 -11.42
N THR A 51 8.38 13.14 -12.57
CA THR A 51 7.79 11.89 -13.08
C THR A 51 8.14 10.67 -12.24
N VAL A 52 9.28 10.69 -11.53
CA VAL A 52 9.72 9.60 -10.65
C VAL A 52 9.37 9.90 -9.20
N LEU A 53 9.47 11.17 -8.77
CA LEU A 53 9.09 11.57 -7.42
C LEU A 53 7.60 11.34 -7.14
N GLY A 54 6.72 11.55 -8.13
CA GLY A 54 5.28 11.31 -8.01
C GLY A 54 4.90 9.92 -7.46
N PRO A 55 5.32 8.81 -8.09
CA PRO A 55 5.02 7.46 -7.59
C PRO A 55 5.72 7.12 -6.27
N PHE A 56 6.90 7.65 -5.99
CA PHE A 56 7.55 7.48 -4.68
C PHE A 56 6.77 8.21 -3.57
N ILE A 57 6.30 9.42 -3.84
CA ILE A 57 5.42 10.17 -2.95
C ILE A 57 4.11 9.41 -2.75
N LEU A 58 3.50 8.88 -3.83
CA LEU A 58 2.31 8.04 -3.74
C LEU A 58 2.54 6.78 -2.91
N LEU A 59 3.69 6.10 -3.07
CA LEU A 59 4.09 4.96 -2.25
C LEU A 59 4.22 5.33 -0.78
N GLY A 60 4.84 6.47 -0.47
CA GLY A 60 5.01 6.95 0.92
C GLY A 60 3.73 7.48 1.56
N LEU A 61 2.84 8.11 0.77
CA LEU A 61 1.57 8.65 1.24
C LEU A 61 0.49 7.58 1.37
N PHE A 62 0.53 6.52 0.57
CA PHE A 62 -0.48 5.47 0.57
C PHE A 62 -0.79 4.90 1.97
N PRO A 63 0.20 4.53 2.81
CA PRO A 63 -0.06 4.05 4.17
C PRO A 63 -0.74 5.09 5.06
N LEU A 64 -0.38 6.38 4.91
CA LEU A 64 -0.97 7.47 5.70
C LEU A 64 -2.43 7.71 5.32
N VAL A 65 -2.73 7.70 4.02
CA VAL A 65 -4.10 7.82 3.50
C VAL A 65 -4.93 6.62 3.96
N ALA A 66 -4.41 5.40 3.81
CA ALA A 66 -5.08 4.19 4.28
C ALA A 66 -5.40 4.25 5.79
N LYS A 67 -4.42 4.68 6.61
CA LYS A 67 -4.61 4.86 8.06
C LYS A 67 -5.70 5.88 8.37
N LYS A 68 -5.70 7.03 7.69
CA LYS A 68 -6.68 8.12 7.90
C LYS A 68 -8.09 7.72 7.47
N THR A 69 -8.22 6.97 6.37
CA THR A 69 -9.51 6.43 5.93
C THR A 69 -10.07 5.46 6.97
N VAL A 70 -9.25 4.51 7.44
CA VAL A 70 -9.68 3.54 8.47
C VAL A 70 -10.06 4.25 9.78
N SER A 71 -9.30 5.25 10.22
CA SER A 71 -9.65 6.01 11.43
C SER A 71 -10.95 6.78 11.29
N THR A 72 -11.23 7.35 10.11
CA THR A 72 -12.48 8.10 9.86
C THR A 72 -13.69 7.17 9.82
N VAL A 73 -13.57 6.00 9.19
CA VAL A 73 -14.62 4.99 9.15
C VAL A 73 -14.92 4.47 10.56
N ARG A 74 -13.89 4.20 11.36
CA ARG A 74 -14.07 3.72 12.74
C ARG A 74 -14.64 4.78 13.69
N ASN A 75 -14.30 6.07 13.52
CA ASN A 75 -14.91 7.12 14.34
C ASN A 75 -16.41 7.24 14.10
N LYS A 76 -16.88 7.07 12.86
CA LYS A 76 -18.32 7.05 12.53
C LYS A 76 -19.10 5.86 13.10
N GLU A 77 -18.41 4.79 13.50
CA GLU A 77 -19.02 3.60 14.10
C GLU A 77 -19.11 3.70 15.63
N ASN A 78 -18.43 4.68 16.25
CA ASN A 78 -18.45 4.94 17.70
C ASN A 78 -19.23 6.21 18.10
N GLU A 79 -19.90 6.86 17.15
CA GLU A 79 -20.92 7.90 17.35
C GLU A 79 -22.32 7.31 17.11
#